data_AF-A0A1W9UYA4-F1
#
_entry.id   AF-A0A1W9UYA4-F1
#
_cell.length_a   1.000
_cell.length_b   1.000
_cell.length_c   1.000
_cell.angle_alpha   90.00
_cell.angle_beta   90.00
_cell.angle_gamma   90.00
#
_symmetry.space_group_name_H-M   'P 1'
#
loop_
_entity.id
_entity.type
_entity.pdbx_description
1 polymer ?
#
loop_
_entity_poly.entity_id
_entity_poly.type
_entity_poly.pdbx_seq_one_letter_code
_entity_poly.pdbx_strand_id
1 'polypeptide(L)'
;LPNNKNIIPAAQQAGSLAEKTVQVLPSESIPQGISAALAFNTEADFDLNAARMLNALKRVQTIEITQAARSVRLNGLQVNRGDVIGLLNNTLTAAGSNINQVVLDILAQQDIGNIELISIYYGQDASTATANALADLMTAACAHLKVEVIYGGQAHNHYIISLE
;
A
#
# COMPACT_ATOMS: atom_id res chain seq x y z
N LEU A 1 5.50 -2.41 -12.46
CA LEU A 1 5.81 -1.14 -11.77
C LEU A 1 6.68 -1.47 -10.56
N PRO A 2 7.95 -1.03 -10.51
CA PRO A 2 8.86 -1.39 -9.41
C PRO A 2 8.42 -0.79 -8.07
N ASN A 3 7.77 0.39 -8.08
CA ASN A 3 7.13 1.03 -6.93
C ASN A 3 7.98 0.94 -5.65
N ASN A 4 9.24 1.36 -5.75
CA ASN A 4 10.22 1.15 -4.69
C ASN A 4 11.05 2.41 -4.54
N LYS A 5 11.05 2.98 -3.34
CA LYS A 5 11.77 4.21 -3.02
C LYS A 5 13.25 4.18 -3.40
N ASN A 6 13.89 3.01 -3.33
CA ASN A 6 15.31 2.85 -3.64
C ASN A 6 15.60 2.93 -5.15
N ILE A 7 14.59 2.77 -6.01
CA ILE A 7 14.74 2.80 -7.48
C ILE A 7 14.39 4.18 -8.05
N ILE A 8 13.65 5.01 -7.31
CA ILE A 8 13.23 6.35 -7.74
C ILE A 8 14.41 7.22 -8.21
N PRO A 9 15.56 7.32 -7.50
CA PRO A 9 16.68 8.15 -7.95
C PRO A 9 17.25 7.68 -9.29
N ALA A 10 17.33 6.36 -9.50
CA ALA A 10 17.82 5.80 -10.77
C ALA A 10 16.85 6.07 -11.92
N ALA A 11 15.53 5.99 -11.68
CA ALA A 11 14.51 6.33 -12.67
C ALA A 11 14.55 7.82 -13.04
N GLN A 12 14.70 8.71 -12.05
CA GLN A 12 14.84 10.15 -12.28
C GLN A 12 16.10 10.48 -13.09
N GLN A 13 17.22 9.85 -12.74
CA GLN A 13 18.47 9.99 -13.50
C GLN A 13 18.27 9.55 -14.96
N ALA A 14 17.66 8.39 -15.20
CA ALA A 14 17.38 7.90 -16.54
C ALA A 14 16.46 8.86 -17.32
N GLY A 15 15.43 9.42 -16.67
CA GLY A 15 14.55 10.42 -17.26
C GLY A 15 15.28 11.70 -17.66
N SER A 16 16.24 12.16 -16.85
CA SER A 16 17.04 13.36 -17.16
C SER A 16 18.00 13.19 -18.35
N LEU A 17 18.34 11.94 -18.69
CA LEU A 17 19.20 11.59 -19.82
C LEU A 17 18.40 11.28 -21.09
N ALA A 18 17.06 11.27 -21.03
CA ALA A 18 16.22 10.95 -22.16
C ALA A 18 16.12 12.12 -23.15
N GLU A 19 16.07 11.81 -24.44
CA GLU A 19 15.81 12.81 -25.50
C GLU A 19 14.36 13.33 -25.49
N LYS A 20 13.46 12.61 -24.80
CA LYS A 20 12.04 12.96 -24.65
C LYS A 20 11.78 13.60 -23.28
N THR A 21 10.70 14.37 -23.19
CA THR A 21 10.17 14.82 -21.90
C THR A 21 9.66 13.62 -21.09
N VAL A 22 10.25 13.40 -19.92
CA VAL A 22 9.90 12.30 -19.01
C VAL A 22 9.60 12.85 -17.63
N GLN A 23 8.43 12.50 -17.09
CA GLN A 23 8.08 12.73 -15.69
C GLN A 23 8.09 11.39 -14.96
N VAL A 24 8.92 11.29 -13.90
CA VAL A 24 8.88 10.14 -13.00
C VAL A 24 7.86 10.39 -11.91
N LEU A 25 6.92 9.45 -11.74
CA LEU A 25 5.98 9.43 -10.63
C LEU A 25 6.59 8.60 -9.48
N PRO A 26 6.86 9.20 -8.32
CA PRO A 26 7.63 8.57 -7.25
C PRO A 26 6.76 7.65 -6.37
N SER A 27 6.12 6.64 -6.96
CA SER A 27 5.37 5.63 -6.18
C SER A 27 6.31 4.73 -5.39
N GLU A 28 5.98 4.47 -4.13
CA GLU A 28 6.71 3.63 -3.20
C GLU A 28 5.98 2.33 -2.84
N SER A 29 4.75 2.15 -3.34
CA SER A 29 3.96 0.94 -3.16
C SER A 29 3.18 0.56 -4.42
N ILE A 30 2.76 -0.70 -4.49
CA ILE A 30 1.95 -1.20 -5.62
C ILE A 30 0.64 -0.41 -5.77
N PRO A 31 -0.17 -0.20 -4.71
CA PRO A 31 -1.39 0.59 -4.80
C PRO A 31 -1.16 2.02 -5.28
N GLN A 32 -0.10 2.69 -4.81
CA GLN A 32 0.26 4.04 -5.29
C GLN A 32 0.49 4.07 -6.81
N GLY A 33 1.19 3.07 -7.35
CA GLY A 33 1.43 2.96 -8.78
C GLY A 33 0.14 2.67 -9.58
N ILE A 34 -0.75 1.85 -9.04
CA ILE A 34 -2.06 1.56 -9.67
C ILE A 34 -2.94 2.82 -9.68
N SER A 35 -3.06 3.50 -8.53
CA SER A 35 -3.87 4.72 -8.39
C SER A 35 -3.36 5.83 -9.32
N ALA A 36 -2.03 6.02 -9.42
CA ALA A 36 -1.43 6.91 -10.41
C ALA A 36 -1.83 6.54 -11.85
N ALA A 37 -1.71 5.26 -12.24
CA ALA A 37 -2.01 4.82 -13.59
C ALA A 37 -3.49 5.02 -13.95
N LEU A 38 -4.40 4.79 -13.01
CA LEU A 38 -5.85 4.98 -13.21
C LEU A 38 -6.25 6.45 -13.32
N ALA A 39 -5.46 7.37 -12.74
CA ALA A 39 -5.71 8.81 -12.81
C ALA A 39 -5.29 9.45 -14.15
N PHE A 40 -4.59 8.71 -15.02
CA PHE A 40 -4.19 9.16 -16.35
C PHE A 40 -5.41 9.41 -17.25
N ASN A 41 -5.36 10.49 -18.01
CA ASN A 41 -6.40 10.87 -18.97
C ASN A 41 -5.77 11.11 -20.35
N THR A 42 -6.18 10.35 -21.35
CA THR A 42 -5.70 10.46 -22.74
C THR A 42 -6.02 11.81 -23.40
N GLU A 43 -7.01 12.54 -22.88
CA GLU A 43 -7.42 13.85 -23.39
C GLU A 43 -6.71 15.03 -22.70
N ALA A 44 -6.02 14.78 -21.58
CA ALA A 44 -5.28 15.81 -20.86
C ALA A 44 -3.87 15.99 -21.43
N ASP A 45 -3.33 17.21 -21.30
CA ASP A 45 -1.93 17.47 -21.63
C ASP A 45 -0.97 16.80 -20.62
N PHE A 46 0.33 16.91 -20.91
CA PHE A 46 1.39 16.26 -20.14
C PHE A 46 1.43 16.75 -18.68
N ASP A 47 1.41 18.05 -18.44
CA ASP A 47 1.55 18.64 -17.11
C ASP A 47 0.33 18.36 -16.24
N LEU A 48 -0.86 18.44 -16.83
CA LEU A 48 -2.11 18.10 -16.14
C LEU A 48 -2.17 16.61 -15.79
N ASN A 49 -1.74 15.73 -16.70
CA ASN A 49 -1.62 14.30 -16.39
C ASN A 49 -0.63 14.06 -15.26
N ALA A 50 0.57 14.61 -15.34
CA ALA A 50 1.58 14.49 -14.30
C ALA A 50 1.04 14.93 -12.93
N ALA A 51 0.39 16.09 -12.86
CA ALA A 51 -0.20 16.61 -11.62
C ALA A 51 -1.32 15.71 -11.09
N ARG A 52 -2.24 15.25 -11.94
CA ARG A 52 -3.35 14.36 -11.55
C ARG A 52 -2.83 13.04 -11.00
N MET A 53 -1.91 12.39 -11.71
CA MET A 53 -1.34 11.11 -11.31
C MET A 53 -0.52 11.24 -10.02
N LEU A 54 0.22 12.34 -9.85
CA LEU A 54 0.95 12.63 -8.62
C LEU A 54 0.02 12.90 -7.43
N ASN A 55 -1.12 13.56 -7.65
CA ASN A 55 -2.10 13.76 -6.59
C ASN A 55 -2.78 12.45 -6.20
N ALA A 56 -3.11 11.59 -7.16
CA ALA A 56 -3.70 10.28 -6.89
C ALA A 56 -2.78 9.42 -6.02
N LEU A 57 -1.50 9.25 -6.41
CA LEU A 57 -0.57 8.44 -5.61
C LEU A 57 -0.32 9.00 -4.20
N LYS A 58 -0.38 10.32 -4.00
CA LYS A 58 -0.15 10.95 -2.68
C LYS A 58 -1.31 10.72 -1.70
N ARG A 59 -2.52 10.49 -2.20
CA ARG A 59 -3.70 10.23 -1.36
C ARG A 59 -3.70 8.83 -0.77
N VAL A 60 -3.04 7.89 -1.44
CA VAL A 60 -2.98 6.49 -1.05
C VAL A 60 -2.14 6.30 0.22
N GLN A 61 -2.76 5.80 1.29
CA GLN A 61 -2.04 5.17 2.39
C GLN A 61 -1.91 3.67 2.11
N THR A 62 -0.73 3.10 2.32
CA THR A 62 -0.48 1.67 2.10
C THR A 62 -0.16 0.97 3.41
N ILE A 63 -0.90 -0.09 3.71
CA ILE A 63 -0.60 -1.03 4.78
C ILE A 63 -0.03 -2.31 4.18
N GLU A 64 1.13 -2.75 4.63
CA GLU A 64 1.70 -4.04 4.24
C GLU A 64 1.77 -4.97 5.45
N ILE A 65 1.31 -6.21 5.26
CA ILE A 65 1.34 -7.26 6.28
C ILE A 65 2.28 -8.37 5.84
N THR A 66 3.29 -8.63 6.65
CA THR A 66 4.31 -9.65 6.38
C THR A 66 4.79 -10.29 7.69
N GLN A 67 5.81 -11.16 7.62
CA GLN A 67 6.44 -11.78 8.79
C GLN A 67 7.82 -11.20 9.07
N ALA A 68 8.13 -11.03 10.35
CA ALA A 68 9.42 -10.56 10.80
C ALA A 68 10.52 -11.60 10.55
N ALA A 69 11.48 -11.28 9.68
CA ALA A 69 12.64 -12.14 9.42
C ALA A 69 13.62 -12.24 10.61
N ARG A 70 13.57 -11.30 11.55
CA ARG A 70 14.45 -11.23 12.74
C ARG A 70 13.77 -10.50 13.89
N SER A 71 14.22 -10.82 15.10
CA SER A 71 13.82 -10.04 16.28
C SER A 71 14.51 -8.68 16.29
N VAL A 72 13.78 -7.63 16.63
CA VAL A 72 14.28 -6.25 16.71
C VAL A 72 13.42 -5.43 17.66
N ARG A 73 14.01 -4.39 18.27
CA ARG A 73 13.24 -3.33 18.92
C ARG A 73 13.35 -2.08 18.05
N LEU A 74 12.22 -1.60 17.53
CA LEU A 74 12.16 -0.44 16.65
C LEU A 74 10.98 0.44 17.06
N ASN A 75 11.18 1.76 17.17
CA ASN A 75 10.13 2.71 17.54
C ASN A 75 9.38 2.36 18.84
N GLY A 76 10.07 1.74 19.81
CA GLY A 76 9.47 1.26 21.06
C GLY A 76 8.71 -0.07 20.94
N LEU A 77 8.46 -0.56 19.73
CA LEU A 77 7.82 -1.84 19.45
C LEU A 77 8.85 -2.97 19.57
N GLN A 78 8.52 -4.01 20.32
CA GLN A 78 9.30 -5.24 20.36
C GLN A 78 8.73 -6.22 19.34
N VAL A 79 9.58 -6.66 18.41
CA VAL A 79 9.25 -7.62 17.36
C VAL A 79 10.14 -8.84 17.54
N ASN A 80 9.55 -10.03 17.53
CA ASN A 80 10.27 -11.29 17.49
C ASN A 80 10.28 -11.84 16.07
N ARG A 81 11.30 -12.64 15.75
CA ARG A 81 11.31 -13.41 14.50
C ARG A 81 10.02 -14.25 14.40
N GLY A 82 9.36 -14.19 13.25
CA GLY A 82 8.13 -14.91 12.96
C GLY A 82 6.86 -14.16 13.34
N ASP A 83 6.95 -13.06 14.09
CA ASP A 83 5.79 -12.22 14.38
C ASP A 83 5.22 -11.67 13.06
N VAL A 84 3.89 -11.58 13.02
CA VAL A 84 3.21 -10.79 12.00
C VAL A 84 3.54 -9.33 12.28
N ILE A 85 3.99 -8.62 11.25
CA ILE A 85 4.29 -7.20 11.31
C ILE A 85 3.47 -6.44 10.29
N GLY A 86 3.14 -5.21 10.67
CA GLY A 86 2.40 -4.28 9.85
C GLY A 86 3.19 -3.01 9.61
N LEU A 87 3.30 -2.64 8.34
CA LEU A 87 3.96 -1.41 7.91
C LEU A 87 2.92 -0.46 7.35
N LEU A 88 2.84 0.75 7.88
CA LEU A 88 2.12 1.86 7.29
C LEU A 88 3.11 2.74 6.52
N ASN A 89 2.94 2.85 5.19
CA ASN A 89 3.83 3.61 4.30
C ASN A 89 5.32 3.33 4.59
N ASN A 90 5.71 2.05 4.53
CA ASN A 90 7.08 1.58 4.81
C ASN A 90 7.58 1.79 6.25
N THR A 91 6.72 2.24 7.17
CA THR A 91 7.06 2.42 8.59
C THR A 91 6.41 1.31 9.41
N LEU A 92 7.21 0.56 10.16
CA LEU A 92 6.70 -0.44 11.10
C LEU A 92 5.89 0.24 12.22
N THR A 93 4.61 -0.09 12.32
CA THR A 93 3.68 0.50 13.29
C THR A 93 2.97 -0.51 14.18
N ALA A 94 2.90 -1.78 13.77
CA ALA A 94 2.26 -2.83 14.56
C ALA A 94 2.99 -4.18 14.41
N ALA A 95 2.90 -5.01 15.44
CA ALA A 95 3.42 -6.37 15.45
C ALA A 95 2.61 -7.26 16.41
N GLY A 96 2.48 -8.53 16.10
CA GLY A 96 1.75 -9.49 16.91
C GLY A 96 1.72 -10.89 16.28
N SER A 97 0.86 -11.77 16.80
CA SER A 97 0.71 -13.13 16.30
C SER A 97 -0.51 -13.33 15.40
N ASN A 98 -1.42 -12.36 15.32
CA ASN A 98 -2.68 -12.44 14.58
C ASN A 98 -2.73 -11.35 13.51
N ILE A 99 -2.88 -11.76 12.24
CA ILE A 99 -2.93 -10.84 11.10
C ILE A 99 -4.09 -9.85 11.20
N ASN A 100 -5.29 -10.32 11.52
CA ASN A 100 -6.47 -9.47 11.56
C ASN A 100 -6.33 -8.39 12.65
N GLN A 101 -5.81 -8.75 13.82
CA GLN A 101 -5.56 -7.79 14.89
C GLN A 101 -4.53 -6.74 14.47
N VAL A 102 -3.42 -7.16 13.87
CA VAL A 102 -2.38 -6.23 13.38
C VAL A 102 -2.97 -5.26 12.34
N VAL A 103 -3.82 -5.72 11.43
CA VAL A 103 -4.50 -4.83 10.46
C VAL A 103 -5.41 -3.82 11.15
N LEU A 104 -6.25 -4.28 12.10
CA LEU A 104 -7.18 -3.41 12.84
C LEU A 104 -6.44 -2.38 13.70
N ASP A 105 -5.32 -2.78 14.33
CA ASP A 105 -4.48 -1.88 15.12
C ASP A 105 -3.88 -0.76 14.27
N ILE A 106 -3.54 -1.03 13.01
CA ILE A 106 -3.05 -0.01 12.07
C ILE A 106 -4.20 0.87 11.59
N LEU A 107 -5.36 0.29 11.27
CA LEU A 107 -6.54 1.05 10.86
C LEU A 107 -6.95 2.07 11.93
N ALA A 108 -6.92 1.67 13.21
CA ALA A 108 -7.25 2.54 14.32
C ALA A 108 -6.29 3.74 14.48
N GLN A 109 -5.12 3.71 13.85
CA GLN A 109 -4.17 4.83 13.83
C GLN A 109 -4.45 5.82 12.69
N GLN A 110 -5.32 5.50 11.75
CA GLN A 110 -5.61 6.32 10.57
C GLN A 110 -6.83 7.21 10.78
N ASP A 111 -6.77 8.42 10.24
CA ASP A 111 -7.95 9.25 10.05
C ASP A 111 -8.73 8.75 8.83
N ILE A 112 -9.74 7.91 9.09
CA ILE A 112 -10.61 7.32 8.07
C ILE A 112 -11.71 8.26 7.59
N GLY A 113 -11.74 9.52 8.04
CA GLY A 113 -12.80 10.48 7.69
C GLY A 113 -12.81 10.89 6.21
N ASN A 114 -11.65 10.85 5.55
CA ASN A 114 -11.49 11.22 4.13
C ASN A 114 -11.20 10.02 3.22
N ILE A 115 -11.29 8.81 3.75
CA ILE A 115 -11.15 7.58 2.97
C ILE A 115 -12.52 7.22 2.42
N GLU A 116 -12.56 6.73 1.18
CA GLU A 116 -13.77 6.28 0.49
C GLU A 116 -13.67 4.80 0.09
N LEU A 117 -12.44 4.32 -0.17
CA LEU A 117 -12.18 2.98 -0.66
C LEU A 117 -11.04 2.30 0.11
N ILE A 118 -11.26 1.04 0.43
CA ILE A 118 -10.24 0.10 0.88
C ILE A 118 -10.09 -1.01 -0.16
N SER A 119 -8.88 -1.20 -0.67
CA SER A 119 -8.57 -2.32 -1.57
C SER A 119 -7.57 -3.27 -0.91
N ILE A 120 -7.99 -4.52 -0.69
CA ILE A 120 -7.17 -5.58 -0.09
C ILE A 120 -6.58 -6.45 -1.21
N TYR A 121 -5.28 -6.32 -1.43
CA TYR A 121 -4.52 -7.19 -2.31
C TYR A 121 -3.91 -8.34 -1.51
N TYR A 122 -4.36 -9.57 -1.74
CA TYR A 122 -3.84 -10.73 -1.01
C TYR A 122 -2.78 -11.52 -1.81
N GLY A 123 -1.75 -11.99 -1.10
CA GLY A 123 -0.61 -12.70 -1.65
C GLY A 123 -0.86 -14.20 -1.89
N GLN A 124 0.17 -14.91 -2.35
CA GLN A 124 0.08 -16.34 -2.70
C GLN A 124 -0.22 -17.23 -1.48
N ASP A 125 0.22 -16.83 -0.30
CA ASP A 125 0.04 -17.58 0.94
C ASP A 125 -1.33 -17.32 1.61
N ALA A 126 -2.12 -16.40 1.07
CA ALA A 126 -3.46 -16.09 1.57
C ALA A 126 -4.53 -16.67 0.64
N SER A 127 -5.60 -17.22 1.23
CA SER A 127 -6.76 -17.68 0.47
C SER A 127 -7.77 -16.56 0.26
N THR A 128 -8.60 -16.68 -0.78
CA THR A 128 -9.75 -15.77 -0.98
C THR A 128 -10.68 -15.77 0.22
N ALA A 129 -10.90 -16.92 0.87
CA ALA A 129 -11.76 -17.01 2.05
C ALA A 129 -11.20 -16.20 3.23
N THR A 130 -9.90 -16.31 3.51
CA THR A 130 -9.23 -15.52 4.57
C THR A 130 -9.20 -14.03 4.25
N ALA A 131 -9.03 -13.66 2.97
CA ALA A 131 -9.07 -12.26 2.54
C ALA A 131 -10.48 -11.65 2.67
N ASN A 132 -11.52 -12.40 2.31
CA ASN A 132 -12.91 -11.97 2.49
C ASN A 132 -13.28 -11.84 3.97
N ALA A 133 -12.82 -12.76 4.82
CA ALA A 133 -13.04 -12.64 6.27
C ALA A 133 -12.38 -11.37 6.85
N LEU A 134 -11.20 -10.98 6.36
CA LEU A 134 -10.59 -9.69 6.71
C LEU A 134 -11.41 -8.51 6.20
N ALA A 135 -11.92 -8.59 4.96
CA ALA A 135 -12.76 -7.55 4.39
C ALA A 135 -14.05 -7.34 5.20
N ASP A 136 -14.68 -8.41 5.69
CA ASP A 136 -15.87 -8.33 6.54
C ASP A 136 -15.55 -7.63 7.87
N LEU A 137 -14.40 -7.95 8.48
CA LEU A 137 -13.93 -7.29 9.71
C LEU A 137 -13.69 -5.79 9.50
N MET A 138 -13.06 -5.42 8.40
CA MET A 138 -12.79 -4.02 8.06
C MET A 138 -14.08 -3.25 7.75
N THR A 139 -15.03 -3.90 7.06
CA THR A 139 -16.36 -3.32 6.78
C THR A 139 -17.12 -3.06 8.08
N ALA A 140 -17.05 -3.99 9.05
CA ALA A 140 -17.67 -3.79 10.36
C ALA A 140 -17.01 -2.65 11.17
N ALA A 141 -15.70 -2.49 11.06
CA ALA A 141 -14.96 -1.41 11.72
C ALA A 141 -15.16 -0.04 11.04
N CYS A 142 -15.45 -0.01 9.74
CA CYS A 142 -15.55 1.20 8.93
C CYS A 142 -16.78 1.15 8.01
N ALA A 143 -17.97 1.23 8.60
CA ALA A 143 -19.25 0.98 7.91
C ALA A 143 -19.55 1.93 6.73
N HIS A 144 -18.88 3.08 6.62
CA HIS A 144 -19.04 4.03 5.51
C HIS A 144 -18.11 3.76 4.32
N LEU A 145 -17.15 2.84 4.46
CA LEU A 145 -16.14 2.58 3.44
C LEU A 145 -16.51 1.41 2.54
N LYS A 146 -16.22 1.55 1.25
CA LYS A 146 -16.27 0.41 0.33
C LYS A 146 -15.02 -0.44 0.52
N VAL A 147 -15.19 -1.76 0.69
CA VAL A 147 -14.06 -2.70 0.77
C VAL A 147 -14.09 -3.64 -0.42
N GLU A 148 -12.96 -3.76 -1.12
CA GLU A 148 -12.78 -4.66 -2.25
C GLU A 148 -11.61 -5.61 -2.02
N VAL A 149 -11.73 -6.84 -2.53
CA VAL A 149 -10.71 -7.89 -2.40
C VAL A 149 -10.20 -8.26 -3.78
N ILE A 150 -8.88 -8.21 -3.96
CA ILE A 150 -8.20 -8.42 -5.23
C ILE A 150 -7.08 -9.43 -5.02
N TYR A 151 -6.98 -10.42 -5.91
CA TYR A 151 -5.82 -11.31 -5.90
C TYR A 151 -4.58 -10.57 -6.42
N GLY A 152 -3.59 -10.36 -5.56
CA GLY A 152 -2.35 -9.67 -5.90
C GLY A 152 -1.18 -10.62 -6.20
N GLY A 153 -1.21 -11.84 -5.65
CA GLY A 153 -0.23 -12.88 -5.95
C GLY A 153 1.21 -12.55 -5.54
N GLN A 154 1.40 -11.65 -4.57
CA GLN A 154 2.72 -11.31 -4.04
C GLN A 154 3.28 -12.49 -3.25
N ALA A 155 4.60 -12.72 -3.38
CA ALA A 155 5.27 -13.86 -2.76
C ALA A 155 5.71 -13.64 -1.30
N HIS A 156 5.82 -12.37 -0.84
CA HIS A 156 6.40 -12.05 0.47
C HIS A 156 5.45 -11.34 1.43
N ASN A 157 4.40 -10.71 0.90
CA ASN A 157 3.40 -10.00 1.69
C ASN A 157 2.13 -10.85 1.72
N HIS A 158 1.59 -11.08 2.91
CA HIS A 158 0.28 -11.72 3.07
C HIS A 158 -0.81 -10.83 2.50
N TYR A 159 -0.74 -9.53 2.83
CA TYR A 159 -1.65 -8.51 2.35
C TYR A 159 -0.91 -7.22 2.05
N ILE A 160 -1.35 -6.54 0.99
CA ILE A 160 -1.11 -5.11 0.77
C ILE A 160 -2.48 -4.47 0.73
N ILE A 161 -2.72 -3.43 1.52
CA ILE A 161 -4.01 -2.77 1.65
C ILE A 161 -3.85 -1.31 1.26
N SER A 162 -4.70 -0.84 0.35
CA SER A 162 -4.81 0.57 -0.03
C SER A 162 -5.93 1.23 0.79
N LEU A 163 -5.68 2.45 1.29
CA LEU A 163 -6.71 3.36 1.81
C LEU A 163 -6.68 4.62 0.94
N GLU A 164 -7.79 4.93 0.26
CA GLU A 164 -7.90 6.02 -0.75
C GLU A 164 -9.11 6.94 -0.55
#